data_AF-A0A1T5G2X7-F1
#
_entry.id   AF-A0A1T5G2X7-F1
#
_cell.length_a   1.000
_cell.length_b   1.000
_cell.length_c   1.000
_cell.angle_alpha   90.00
_cell.angle_beta   90.00
_cell.angle_gamma   90.00
#
_symmetry.space_group_name_H-M   'P 1'
#
loop_
_entity.id
_entity.type
_entity.pdbx_description
1 polymer ?
#
loop_
_entity_poly.entity_id
_entity_poly.type
_entity_poly.pdbx_seq_one_letter_code
_entity_poly.pdbx_strand_id
1 'polypeptide(L)'
;MGTYLNPGKTSFEEAVNSEIFIDKTEIISFLNTVVRTKQKYVSVSRPRRFGKTMAADMICSYYDRTSDSRALFERLNISSSTSVFNKNEWDLYLGKFDVIRLVMTKFFKKSLTVEQSLDTMQRMVIRDIKKEYPDADLFNDADLLQTIEDIYSQNN
;
A
#
# COMPACT_ATOMS: atom_id res chain seq x y z
N MET A 1 -8.78 -10.21 3.18
CA MET A 1 -8.20 -8.89 2.86
C MET A 1 -8.70 -7.89 3.88
N GLY A 2 -7.77 -7.18 4.52
CA GLY A 2 -8.14 -6.05 5.36
C GLY A 2 -8.60 -4.88 4.50
N THR A 3 -9.30 -3.93 5.10
CA THR A 3 -9.70 -2.70 4.40
C THR A 3 -8.55 -1.69 4.38
N TYR A 4 -7.74 -1.67 5.44
CA TYR A 4 -6.67 -0.71 5.64
C TYR A 4 -5.29 -1.35 5.63
N LEU A 5 -5.15 -2.56 6.19
CA LEU A 5 -3.96 -3.39 6.09
C LEU A 5 -4.17 -4.43 4.99
N ASN A 6 -3.20 -4.57 4.10
CA ASN A 6 -3.19 -5.57 3.03
C ASN A 6 -4.51 -5.56 2.22
N PRO A 7 -4.79 -4.44 1.51
CA PRO A 7 -6.04 -4.27 0.77
C PRO A 7 -6.13 -5.10 -0.52
N GLY A 8 -5.05 -5.79 -0.91
CA GLY A 8 -4.92 -6.70 -2.04
C GLY A 8 -5.03 -6.06 -3.43
N LYS A 9 -5.22 -6.91 -4.45
CA LYS A 9 -5.16 -6.53 -5.87
C LYS A 9 -6.46 -6.08 -6.52
N THR A 10 -7.62 -6.36 -5.92
CA THR A 10 -8.93 -6.25 -6.61
C THR A 10 -9.15 -4.89 -7.28
N SER A 11 -8.92 -3.78 -6.58
CA SER A 11 -9.13 -2.44 -7.15
C SER A 11 -8.18 -2.12 -8.31
N PHE A 12 -6.95 -2.65 -8.31
CA PHE A 12 -6.04 -2.47 -9.44
C PHE A 12 -6.39 -3.41 -10.59
N GLU A 13 -6.80 -4.65 -10.30
CA GLU A 13 -7.25 -5.63 -11.29
C GLU A 13 -8.48 -5.13 -12.06
N GLU A 14 -9.46 -4.54 -11.37
CA GLU A 14 -10.61 -3.85 -11.98
C GLU A 14 -10.16 -2.72 -12.92
N ALA A 15 -9.16 -1.93 -12.52
CA ALA A 15 -8.62 -0.88 -13.35
C ALA A 15 -7.92 -1.43 -14.61
N VAL A 16 -7.14 -2.50 -14.48
CA VAL A 16 -6.47 -3.17 -15.62
C VAL A 16 -7.48 -3.77 -16.60
N ASN A 17 -8.60 -4.29 -16.09
CA ASN A 17 -9.65 -4.90 -16.91
C ASN A 17 -10.63 -3.86 -17.50
N SER A 18 -10.46 -2.57 -17.21
CA SER A 18 -11.32 -1.50 -17.74
C SER A 18 -10.98 -1.20 -19.21
N GLU A 19 -11.98 -0.80 -20.00
CA GLU A 19 -11.82 -0.46 -21.43
C GLU A 19 -10.72 0.59 -21.67
N ILE A 20 -10.65 1.58 -20.78
CA ILE A 20 -9.66 2.65 -20.84
C ILE A 20 -8.67 2.46 -19.67
N PHE A 21 -7.65 1.63 -19.90
CA PHE A 21 -6.51 1.47 -19.01
C PHE A 21 -5.24 2.01 -19.69
N ILE A 22 -4.49 2.83 -18.95
CA ILE A 22 -3.15 3.27 -19.35
C ILE A 22 -2.17 2.69 -18.35
N ASP A 23 -1.30 1.82 -18.83
CA ASP A 23 -0.27 1.19 -18.02
C ASP A 23 0.76 2.21 -17.55
N LYS A 24 0.91 2.32 -16.22
CA LYS A 24 1.89 3.17 -15.53
C LYS A 24 2.71 2.38 -14.51
N THR A 25 2.80 1.07 -14.68
CA THR A 25 3.48 0.16 -13.75
C THR A 25 4.98 0.41 -13.63
N GLU A 26 5.60 1.09 -14.60
CA GLU A 26 6.99 1.56 -14.50
C GLU A 26 7.25 2.52 -13.33
N ILE A 27 6.23 3.12 -12.72
CA ILE A 27 6.37 3.87 -11.46
C ILE A 27 6.95 2.96 -10.36
N ILE A 28 6.56 1.68 -10.34
CA ILE A 28 7.07 0.70 -9.37
C ILE A 28 8.57 0.46 -9.60
N SER A 29 9.07 0.47 -10.84
CA SER A 29 10.51 0.36 -11.10
C SER A 29 11.29 1.43 -10.35
N PHE A 30 10.83 2.68 -10.36
CA PHE A 30 11.43 3.75 -9.55
C PHE A 30 11.32 3.45 -8.04
N LEU A 31 10.13 3.10 -7.55
CA LEU A 31 9.91 2.82 -6.12
C LEU A 31 10.81 1.67 -5.61
N ASN A 32 11.00 0.63 -6.41
CA ASN A 32 11.88 -0.49 -6.11
C ASN A 32 13.35 -0.06 -5.95
N THR A 33 13.78 1.04 -6.58
CA THR A 33 15.15 1.56 -6.37
C THR A 33 15.34 2.24 -5.02
N VAL A 34 14.26 2.75 -4.41
CA VAL A 34 14.34 3.56 -3.18
C VAL A 34 13.80 2.86 -1.93
N VAL A 35 12.91 1.86 -2.07
CA VAL A 35 12.12 1.27 -0.96
C VAL A 35 12.97 0.77 0.23
N ARG A 36 14.16 0.21 -0.02
CA ARG A 36 15.10 -0.24 1.04
C ARG A 36 16.29 0.70 1.24
N THR A 37 16.10 2.00 1.01
CA THR A 37 17.16 3.01 1.15
C THR A 37 16.75 4.11 2.13
N LYS A 38 17.70 5.00 2.47
CA LYS A 38 17.38 6.22 3.22
C LYS A 38 16.46 7.19 2.46
N GLN A 39 16.31 7.02 1.15
CA GLN A 39 15.46 7.83 0.26
C GLN A 39 14.07 7.24 0.04
N LYS A 40 13.66 6.23 0.82
CA LYS A 40 12.37 5.52 0.68
C LYS A 40 11.10 6.36 0.83
N TYR A 41 11.22 7.60 1.29
CA TYR A 41 10.08 8.50 1.52
C TYR A 41 9.73 9.26 0.24
N VAL A 42 8.62 8.89 -0.39
CA VAL A 42 8.17 9.46 -1.68
C VAL A 42 6.88 10.24 -1.49
N SER A 43 6.85 11.48 -1.98
CA SER A 43 5.65 12.33 -2.02
C SER A 43 5.37 12.75 -3.45
N VAL A 44 4.10 12.61 -3.87
CA VAL A 44 3.66 12.94 -5.23
C VAL A 44 2.51 13.93 -5.16
N SER A 45 2.81 15.20 -5.43
CA SER A 45 1.81 16.25 -5.58
C SER A 45 1.35 16.35 -7.04
N ARG A 46 0.05 16.14 -7.29
CA ARG A 46 -0.56 16.27 -8.62
C ARG A 46 -1.98 16.85 -8.51
N PRO A 47 -2.52 17.50 -9.55
CA PRO A 47 -3.90 18.01 -9.54
C PRO A 47 -4.97 16.89 -9.46
N ARG A 48 -6.22 17.27 -9.21
CA ARG A 48 -7.38 16.36 -9.19
C ARG A 48 -7.50 15.60 -10.53
N ARG A 49 -7.92 14.33 -10.49
CA ARG A 49 -8.09 13.42 -11.66
C ARG A 49 -6.81 12.97 -12.40
N PHE A 50 -5.63 13.20 -11.84
CA PHE A 50 -4.36 12.68 -12.41
C PHE A 50 -4.02 11.22 -12.00
N GLY A 51 -5.02 10.37 -11.76
CA GLY A 51 -4.78 8.94 -11.50
C GLY A 51 -4.07 8.59 -10.18
N LYS A 52 -4.08 9.48 -9.17
CA LYS A 52 -3.44 9.20 -7.86
C LYS A 52 -4.02 7.96 -7.17
N THR A 53 -5.34 7.80 -7.19
CA THR A 53 -6.01 6.64 -6.58
C THR A 53 -5.54 5.36 -7.26
N MET A 54 -5.58 5.31 -8.58
CA MET A 54 -5.10 4.19 -9.40
C MET A 54 -3.63 3.85 -9.14
N ALA A 55 -2.76 4.86 -9.02
CA ALA A 55 -1.36 4.63 -8.67
C ALA A 55 -1.21 4.03 -7.26
N ALA A 56 -2.02 4.48 -6.29
CA ALA A 56 -2.03 3.87 -4.95
C ALA A 56 -2.59 2.43 -4.98
N ASP A 57 -3.66 2.16 -5.74
CA ASP A 57 -4.20 0.80 -5.95
C ASP A 57 -3.13 -0.13 -6.52
N MET A 58 -2.42 0.33 -7.55
CA MET A 58 -1.31 -0.37 -8.20
C MET A 58 -0.17 -0.69 -7.22
N ILE A 59 0.27 0.30 -6.44
CA ILE A 59 1.34 0.13 -5.44
C ILE A 59 0.91 -0.88 -4.37
N CYS A 60 -0.35 -0.81 -3.92
CA CYS A 60 -0.88 -1.78 -2.96
C CYS A 60 -0.87 -3.19 -3.55
N SER A 61 -1.44 -3.36 -4.75
CA SER A 61 -1.47 -4.64 -5.46
C SER A 61 -0.08 -5.25 -5.63
N TYR A 62 0.94 -4.43 -5.90
CA TYR A 62 2.31 -4.91 -6.11
C TYR A 62 3.01 -5.33 -4.80
N TYR A 63 2.98 -4.51 -3.75
CA TYR A 63 3.78 -4.77 -2.55
C TYR A 63 3.10 -5.68 -1.52
N ASP A 64 1.77 -5.76 -1.52
CA ASP A 64 0.97 -6.48 -0.53
C ASP A 64 1.29 -7.98 -0.51
N ARG A 65 1.84 -8.45 0.62
CA ARG A 65 2.26 -9.84 0.83
C ARG A 65 1.13 -10.87 0.80
N THR A 66 -0.11 -10.44 1.01
CA THR A 66 -1.28 -11.32 0.96
C THR A 66 -1.86 -11.45 -0.45
N SER A 67 -1.34 -10.66 -1.40
CA SER A 67 -1.85 -10.59 -2.76
C SER A 67 -1.00 -11.42 -3.72
N ASP A 68 -1.60 -12.43 -4.34
CA ASP A 68 -0.98 -13.14 -5.46
C ASP A 68 -1.15 -12.31 -6.76
N SER A 69 -0.29 -11.32 -6.93
CA SER A 69 -0.39 -10.34 -8.03
C SER A 69 0.54 -10.64 -9.21
N ARG A 70 1.32 -11.74 -9.19
CA ARG A 70 2.33 -12.00 -10.23
C ARG A 70 1.76 -12.04 -11.64
N ALA A 71 0.74 -12.86 -11.86
CA ALA A 71 0.08 -12.97 -13.17
C ALA A 71 -0.52 -11.63 -13.65
N LEU A 72 -0.91 -10.74 -12.72
CA LEU A 72 -1.41 -9.41 -13.06
C LEU A 72 -0.31 -8.51 -13.60
N PHE A 73 0.91 -8.57 -13.04
CA PHE A 73 2.03 -7.70 -13.43
C PHE A 73 2.90 -8.26 -14.57
N GLU A 74 2.94 -9.57 -14.76
CA GLU A 74 3.66 -10.22 -15.87
C GLU A 74 3.17 -9.80 -17.27
N ARG A 75 1.94 -9.30 -17.36
CA ARG A 75 1.34 -8.79 -18.60
C ARG A 75 1.44 -7.27 -18.76
N LEU A 76 2.10 -6.58 -17.82
CA LEU A 76 2.20 -5.12 -17.76
C LEU A 76 3.64 -4.66 -18.04
N ASN A 77 3.80 -3.38 -18.38
CA ASN A 77 5.05 -2.76 -18.82
C ASN A 77 6.20 -2.91 -17.82
N ILE A 78 5.92 -3.03 -16.52
CA ILE A 78 6.97 -3.27 -15.52
C ILE A 78 7.77 -4.56 -15.78
N SER A 79 7.14 -5.59 -16.36
CA SER A 79 7.76 -6.89 -16.61
C SER A 79 8.71 -6.91 -17.81
N SER A 80 8.54 -6.01 -18.78
CA SER A 80 9.26 -6.01 -20.05
C SER A 80 10.60 -5.24 -20.03
N SER A 81 11.08 -4.86 -18.84
CA SER A 81 12.41 -4.29 -18.61
C SER A 81 12.74 -2.95 -19.32
N THR A 82 11.74 -2.20 -19.81
CA THR A 82 11.96 -0.94 -20.57
C THR A 82 12.23 0.32 -19.73
N SER A 83 12.02 0.27 -18.41
CA SER A 83 12.20 1.44 -17.55
C SER A 83 13.68 1.81 -17.35
N VAL A 84 13.98 3.11 -17.43
CA VAL A 84 15.29 3.69 -17.06
C VAL A 84 15.70 3.43 -15.60
N PHE A 85 14.76 2.99 -14.76
CA PHE A 85 14.98 2.67 -13.35
C PHE A 85 15.20 1.17 -13.08
N ASN A 86 15.29 0.32 -14.11
CA ASN A 86 15.49 -1.13 -13.99
C ASN A 86 16.92 -1.49 -13.57
N LYS A 87 17.25 -1.19 -12.31
CA LYS A 87 18.47 -1.65 -11.65
C LYS A 87 18.34 -3.06 -11.07
N ASN A 88 17.11 -3.49 -10.80
CA ASN A 88 16.76 -4.75 -10.16
C ASN A 88 15.69 -5.47 -11.00
N GLU A 89 15.51 -6.78 -10.75
CA GLU A 89 14.37 -7.52 -11.28
C GLU A 89 13.05 -6.85 -10.85
N TRP A 90 12.09 -6.82 -11.78
CA TRP A 90 10.84 -6.08 -11.62
C TRP A 90 9.98 -6.60 -10.47
N ASP A 91 10.18 -7.86 -10.07
CA ASP A 91 9.42 -8.62 -9.09
C ASP A 91 10.15 -8.80 -7.75
N LEU A 92 11.34 -8.20 -7.58
CA LEU A 92 12.17 -8.31 -6.37
C LEU A 92 11.39 -8.06 -5.06
N TYR A 93 10.41 -7.16 -5.12
CA TYR A 93 9.58 -6.75 -3.99
C TYR A 93 8.11 -7.08 -4.14
N LEU A 94 7.74 -7.85 -5.16
CA LEU A 94 6.37 -8.27 -5.40
C LEU A 94 5.88 -9.14 -4.24
N GLY A 95 4.82 -8.70 -3.57
CA GLY A 95 4.21 -9.41 -2.44
C GLY A 95 5.15 -9.61 -1.24
N LYS A 96 5.97 -8.59 -0.91
CA LYS A 96 6.99 -8.69 0.16
C LYS A 96 6.71 -7.84 1.40
N PHE A 97 5.64 -7.05 1.42
CA PHE A 97 5.39 -6.12 2.51
C PHE A 97 3.96 -6.20 3.03
N ASP A 98 3.81 -5.90 4.31
CA ASP A 98 2.55 -5.36 4.80
C ASP A 98 2.33 -3.97 4.22
N VAL A 99 1.13 -3.74 3.68
CA VAL A 99 0.77 -2.47 3.07
C VAL A 99 -0.38 -1.84 3.84
N ILE A 100 -0.12 -0.66 4.42
CA ILE A 100 -1.16 0.17 5.01
C ILE A 100 -1.60 1.22 4.00
N ARG A 101 -2.89 1.22 3.65
CA ARG A 101 -3.49 2.20 2.74
C ARG A 101 -4.47 3.08 3.48
N LEU A 102 -4.18 4.39 3.53
CA LEU A 102 -5.02 5.38 4.17
C LEU A 102 -5.59 6.36 3.14
N VAL A 103 -6.92 6.49 3.14
CA VAL A 103 -7.62 7.53 2.37
C VAL A 103 -8.17 8.55 3.36
N MET A 104 -7.39 9.62 3.59
CA MET A 104 -7.67 10.61 4.64
C MET A 104 -9.07 11.23 4.53
N THR A 105 -9.58 11.43 3.32
CA THR A 105 -10.93 11.99 3.10
C THR A 105 -12.07 11.11 3.63
N LYS A 106 -11.82 9.82 3.92
CA LYS A 106 -12.82 8.94 4.57
C LYS A 106 -12.96 9.22 6.07
N PHE A 107 -11.91 9.74 6.71
CA PHE A 107 -11.86 9.98 8.15
C PHE A 107 -12.21 11.43 8.53
N PHE A 108 -11.71 12.39 7.77
CA PHE A 108 -11.86 13.82 8.08
C PHE A 108 -13.18 14.36 7.55
N LYS A 109 -14.22 14.36 8.39
CA LYS A 109 -15.56 14.89 8.11
C LYS A 109 -15.76 16.25 8.81
N LYS A 110 -16.57 17.14 8.21
CA LYS A 110 -16.83 18.49 8.75
C LYS A 110 -17.40 18.51 10.19
N SER A 111 -18.04 17.42 10.62
CA SER A 111 -18.69 17.30 11.92
C SER A 111 -17.79 16.78 13.04
N LEU A 112 -16.52 16.45 12.74
CA LEU A 112 -15.58 15.85 13.68
C LEU A 112 -14.36 16.74 13.85
N THR A 113 -13.78 16.72 15.04
CA THR A 113 -12.45 17.34 15.25
C THR A 113 -11.36 16.48 14.61
N VAL A 114 -10.16 17.06 14.48
CA VAL A 114 -8.99 16.35 13.97
C VAL A 114 -8.65 15.17 14.88
N GLU A 115 -8.69 15.37 16.19
CA GLU A 115 -8.40 14.36 17.21
C GLU A 115 -9.38 13.18 17.11
N GLN A 116 -10.69 13.46 16.98
CA GLN A 116 -11.71 12.43 16.80
C GLN A 116 -11.53 11.65 15.48
N SER A 117 -11.14 12.35 14.42
CA SER A 117 -10.88 11.74 13.11
C SER A 117 -9.65 10.81 13.16
N LEU A 118 -8.60 11.23 13.86
CA LEU A 118 -7.38 10.45 14.07
C LEU A 118 -7.63 9.24 14.97
N ASP A 119 -8.34 9.39 16.09
CA ASP A 119 -8.73 8.27 16.97
C ASP A 119 -9.53 7.21 16.20
N THR A 120 -10.50 7.64 15.39
CA THR A 120 -11.28 6.74 14.52
C THR A 120 -10.37 5.99 13.53
N MET A 121 -9.45 6.71 12.89
CA MET A 121 -8.50 6.11 11.94
C MET A 121 -7.61 5.07 12.61
N GLN A 122 -7.00 5.41 13.76
CA GLN A 122 -6.13 4.50 14.49
C GLN A 122 -6.86 3.22 14.89
N ARG A 123 -8.04 3.34 15.50
CA ARG A 123 -8.87 2.17 15.89
C ARG A 123 -9.21 1.27 14.71
N MET A 124 -9.52 1.85 13.55
CA MET A 124 -9.85 1.08 12.34
C MET A 124 -8.64 0.32 11.78
N VAL A 125 -7.46 0.95 11.76
CA VAL A 125 -6.23 0.31 11.28
C VAL A 125 -5.76 -0.76 12.26
N ILE A 126 -5.73 -0.46 13.57
CA ILE A 126 -5.36 -1.41 14.62
C ILE A 126 -6.28 -2.64 14.59
N ARG A 127 -7.58 -2.45 14.33
CA ARG A 127 -8.52 -3.56 14.20
C ARG A 127 -8.15 -4.51 13.06
N ASP A 128 -7.66 -3.99 11.93
CA ASP A 128 -7.21 -4.85 10.82
C ASP A 128 -5.87 -5.51 11.15
N ILE A 129 -4.95 -4.81 11.83
CA ILE A 129 -3.68 -5.39 12.31
C ILE A 129 -3.94 -6.57 13.25
N LYS A 130 -4.81 -6.40 14.27
CA LYS A 130 -5.16 -7.47 15.21
C LYS A 130 -5.80 -8.69 14.57
N LYS A 131 -6.53 -8.51 13.47
CA LYS A 131 -7.10 -9.65 12.72
C LYS A 131 -6.05 -10.42 11.95
N GLU A 132 -5.07 -9.71 11.39
CA GLU A 132 -3.96 -10.31 10.65
C GLU A 132 -2.95 -10.98 11.60
N TYR A 133 -2.77 -10.41 12.79
CA TYR A 133 -1.83 -10.87 13.81
C TYR A 133 -2.56 -11.13 15.14
N PRO A 134 -3.38 -12.19 15.24
CA PRO A 134 -4.20 -12.46 16.43
C PRO A 134 -3.38 -12.83 17.67
N ASP A 135 -2.19 -13.40 17.47
CA ASP A 135 -1.30 -13.89 18.53
C ASP A 135 -0.20 -12.88 18.90
N ALA A 136 -0.24 -11.66 18.34
CA ALA A 136 0.77 -10.65 18.64
C ALA A 136 0.63 -10.12 20.07
N ASP A 137 1.77 -10.00 20.75
CA ASP A 137 1.84 -9.37 22.07
C ASP A 137 1.88 -7.85 21.89
N LEU A 138 0.76 -7.16 22.18
CA LEU A 138 0.62 -5.71 21.98
C LEU A 138 0.67 -4.99 23.33
N PHE A 139 1.62 -4.09 23.50
CA PHE A 139 1.78 -3.34 24.75
C PHE A 139 0.65 -2.31 24.95
N ASN A 140 0.41 -1.48 23.92
CA ASN A 140 -0.68 -0.50 23.90
C ASN A 140 -1.47 -0.61 22.60
N ASP A 141 -2.59 -1.31 22.71
CA ASP A 141 -3.46 -1.66 21.59
C ASP A 141 -4.45 -0.54 21.19
N ALA A 142 -4.26 0.66 21.74
CA ALA A 142 -4.95 1.89 21.36
C ALA A 142 -4.04 2.88 20.60
N ASP A 143 -2.72 2.68 20.64
CA ASP A 143 -1.76 3.51 19.92
C ASP A 143 -1.27 2.79 18.65
N LEU A 144 -1.53 3.38 17.48
CA LEU A 144 -1.20 2.76 16.21
C LEU A 144 0.31 2.63 16.00
N LEU A 145 1.11 3.60 16.47
CA LEU A 145 2.55 3.57 16.27
C LEU A 145 3.15 2.42 17.09
N GLN A 146 2.80 2.34 18.38
CA GLN A 146 3.23 1.25 19.25
C GLN A 146 2.79 -0.11 18.70
N THR A 147 1.53 -0.22 18.26
CA THR A 147 1.03 -1.46 17.64
C THR A 147 1.86 -1.87 16.43
N ILE A 148 2.25 -0.94 15.56
CA ILE A 148 3.10 -1.24 14.39
C ILE A 148 4.51 -1.66 14.83
N GLU A 149 5.09 -1.01 15.83
CA GLU A 149 6.42 -1.34 16.36
C GLU A 149 6.45 -2.75 16.99
N ASP A 150 5.45 -3.08 17.80
CA ASP A 150 5.32 -4.39 18.45
C ASP A 150 5.25 -5.50 17.37
N ILE A 151 4.38 -5.31 16.37
CA ILE A 151 4.24 -6.24 15.24
C ILE A 151 5.53 -6.37 14.45
N TYR A 152 6.22 -5.26 14.18
CA TYR A 152 7.47 -5.29 13.44
C TYR A 152 8.56 -6.06 14.17
N SER A 153 8.67 -5.88 15.50
CA SER A 153 9.67 -6.53 16.35
C SER A 153 9.50 -8.05 16.49
N GLN A 154 8.27 -8.53 16.30
CA GLN A 154 7.93 -9.96 16.44
C GLN A 154 8.02 -10.72 15.11
N ASN A 155 8.06 -10.02 13.98
CA ASN A 155 7.99 -10.62 12.63
C ASN A 155 9.22 -10.33 11.74
N ASN A 156 10.25 -9.65 12.26
CA ASN A 156 11.53 -9.42 11.58
C ASN A 156 12.71 -9.76 12.48
#